data_AF-A0A660ZXQ3-F1
#
_entry.id   AF-A0A660ZXQ3-F1
#
_cell.length_a   1.000
_cell.length_b   1.000
_cell.length_c   1.000
_cell.angle_alpha   90.00
_cell.angle_beta   90.00
_cell.angle_gamma   90.00
#
_symmetry.space_group_name_H-M   'P 1'
#
loop_
_entity.id
_entity.type
_entity.pdbx_description
1 polymer ?
#
loop_
_entity_poly.entity_id
_entity_poly.type
_entity_poly.pdbx_seq_one_letter_code
_entity_poly.pdbx_strand_id
1 'polypeptide(L)'
;MGVRRLEWLLSGGFNVELLVRSGIWVGACAVALLAASARSMGVGPDFGLLALAGLGTAGVYGFDRWATRGGSPAGWILPCLVAGVLGLRQPPQAILILVAVCALALVHVRLRDLPWAKPVYIALAWIGVVVGLPWVLRGSAPAPVALGPVALAIAANVLACDAVDREAEAAQIAPKKVWWIARAVAAAGVAVAFAMGAAPLATIPGCLLLALVRWPADRRFAERVLDGALLVGALAAIVLMGG
;
A
#
# COMPACT_ATOMS: atom_id res chain seq x y z
N MET A 1 -9.96 -10.49 -43.33
CA MET A 1 -9.34 -10.19 -42.01
C MET A 1 -9.00 -8.69 -41.95
N GLY A 2 -9.94 -7.79 -41.68
CA GLY A 2 -9.63 -6.35 -41.88
C GLY A 2 -10.37 -5.31 -41.04
N VAL A 3 -11.51 -5.63 -40.42
CA VAL A 3 -12.30 -4.61 -39.70
C VAL A 3 -12.29 -4.80 -38.18
N ARG A 4 -12.39 -6.04 -37.69
CA ARG A 4 -12.35 -6.34 -36.24
C ARG A 4 -11.02 -6.03 -35.53
N ARG A 5 -9.90 -6.03 -36.27
CA ARG A 5 -8.57 -5.67 -35.72
C ARG A 5 -8.40 -4.17 -35.53
N LEU A 6 -9.06 -3.37 -36.37
CA LEU A 6 -9.00 -1.92 -36.28
C LEU A 6 -9.90 -1.40 -35.16
N GLU A 7 -11.08 -2.02 -34.96
CA GLU A 7 -11.94 -1.73 -33.81
C GLU A 7 -11.28 -2.06 -32.47
N TRP A 8 -10.49 -3.14 -32.36
CA TRP A 8 -9.75 -3.47 -31.13
C TRP A 8 -8.61 -2.48 -30.82
N LEU A 9 -7.98 -1.91 -31.86
CA LEU A 9 -6.94 -0.88 -31.73
C LEU A 9 -7.53 0.51 -31.47
N LEU A 10 -8.69 0.84 -32.06
CA LEU A 10 -9.39 2.13 -31.94
C LEU A 10 -10.35 2.19 -30.74
N SER A 11 -10.85 1.05 -30.25
CA SER A 11 -11.52 0.97 -28.94
C SER A 11 -10.55 1.13 -27.79
N GLY A 12 -9.26 1.42 -28.09
CA GLY A 12 -8.24 1.82 -27.13
C GLY A 12 -8.38 1.00 -25.88
N GLY A 13 -8.22 -0.33 -26.03
CA GLY A 13 -8.37 -1.34 -24.99
C GLY A 13 -7.31 -1.20 -23.91
N PHE A 14 -7.17 0.00 -23.34
CA PHE A 14 -6.74 0.18 -21.98
C PHE A 14 -7.82 -0.47 -21.13
N ASN A 15 -7.69 -1.78 -21.03
CA ASN A 15 -8.59 -2.59 -20.26
C ASN A 15 -8.29 -2.22 -18.81
N VAL A 16 -9.03 -1.22 -18.32
CA VAL A 16 -8.95 -0.70 -16.94
C VAL A 16 -9.02 -1.88 -15.99
N GLU A 17 -9.77 -2.92 -16.33
CA GLU A 17 -9.85 -4.15 -15.57
C GLU A 17 -8.52 -4.93 -15.52
N LEU A 18 -7.73 -4.92 -16.58
CA LEU A 18 -6.40 -5.54 -16.67
C LEU A 18 -5.37 -4.73 -15.86
N LEU A 19 -5.41 -3.39 -15.95
CA LEU A 19 -4.61 -2.51 -15.10
C LEU A 19 -4.98 -2.69 -13.61
N VAL A 20 -6.27 -2.77 -13.31
CA VAL A 20 -6.81 -3.02 -11.96
C VAL A 20 -6.42 -4.40 -11.43
N ARG A 21 -6.41 -5.43 -12.28
CA ARG A 21 -6.04 -6.82 -11.93
C ARG A 21 -4.53 -7.04 -11.82
N SER A 22 -3.70 -6.17 -12.38
CA SER A 22 -2.24 -6.35 -12.47
C SER A 22 -1.44 -6.09 -11.18
N GLY A 23 -2.06 -5.51 -10.14
CA GLY A 23 -1.33 -5.10 -8.91
C GLY A 23 -0.50 -3.82 -9.09
N ILE A 24 -0.41 -3.28 -10.31
CA ILE A 24 0.32 -2.04 -10.63
C ILE A 24 -0.19 -0.86 -9.79
N TRP A 25 -1.51 -0.76 -9.57
CA TRP A 25 -2.09 0.30 -8.74
C TRP A 25 -1.53 0.31 -7.31
N VAL A 26 -1.42 -0.88 -6.73
CA VAL A 26 -0.91 -1.07 -5.37
C VAL A 26 0.60 -0.79 -5.32
N GLY A 27 1.32 -1.19 -6.37
CA GLY A 27 2.73 -0.80 -6.55
C GLY A 27 2.91 0.71 -6.61
N ALA A 28 2.07 1.44 -7.36
CA ALA A 28 2.12 2.90 -7.43
C ALA A 28 1.84 3.55 -6.07
N CYS A 29 0.90 3.01 -5.28
CA CYS A 29 0.66 3.44 -3.91
C CYS A 29 1.90 3.28 -3.04
N ALA A 30 2.58 2.13 -3.11
CA ALA A 30 3.80 1.87 -2.36
C ALA A 30 4.92 2.85 -2.73
N VAL A 31 5.12 3.13 -4.01
CA VAL A 31 6.10 4.12 -4.49
C VAL A 31 5.79 5.51 -3.95
N ALA A 32 4.55 5.97 -4.07
CA ALA A 32 4.17 7.31 -3.63
C ALA A 32 4.28 7.47 -2.11
N LEU A 33 3.83 6.48 -1.35
CA LEU A 33 3.92 6.50 0.11
C LEU A 33 5.39 6.46 0.57
N LEU A 34 6.21 5.59 -0.02
CA LEU A 34 7.64 5.53 0.27
C LEU A 34 8.33 6.86 -0.04
N ALA A 35 8.03 7.46 -1.20
CA ALA A 35 8.58 8.76 -1.60
C ALA A 35 8.16 9.88 -0.63
N ALA A 36 6.89 9.92 -0.21
CA ALA A 36 6.41 10.88 0.77
C ALA A 36 7.13 10.70 2.12
N SER A 37 7.25 9.47 2.62
CA SER A 37 7.98 9.15 3.85
C SER A 37 9.45 9.55 3.76
N ALA A 38 10.15 9.16 2.70
CA ALA A 38 11.55 9.49 2.47
C ALA A 38 11.76 11.02 2.46
N ARG A 39 10.91 11.74 1.71
CA ARG A 39 10.97 13.20 1.62
C ARG A 39 10.75 13.89 2.96
N SER A 40 9.76 13.44 3.75
CA SER A 40 9.53 13.99 5.10
C SER A 40 10.70 13.77 6.07
N MET A 41 11.55 12.78 5.78
CA MET A 41 12.75 12.49 6.56
C MET A 41 14.00 13.15 5.99
N GLY A 42 13.87 13.97 4.94
CA GLY A 42 15.00 14.60 4.25
C GLY A 42 15.85 13.63 3.44
N VAL A 43 15.34 12.44 3.14
CA VAL A 43 15.99 11.45 2.27
C VAL A 43 15.56 11.71 0.83
N GLY A 44 16.52 11.90 -0.07
CA GLY A 44 16.26 12.12 -1.50
C GLY A 44 15.62 10.89 -2.17
N PRO A 45 14.97 11.06 -3.34
CA PRO A 45 14.37 9.95 -4.07
C PRO A 45 15.46 9.04 -4.64
N ASP A 46 15.61 7.85 -4.06
CA ASP A 46 16.42 6.77 -4.62
C ASP A 46 15.55 5.89 -5.54
N PHE A 47 15.82 5.95 -6.83
CA PHE A 47 15.12 5.15 -7.84
C PHE A 47 15.19 3.64 -7.56
N GLY A 48 16.27 3.15 -6.99
CA GLY A 48 16.41 1.74 -6.61
C GLY A 48 15.41 1.33 -5.53
N LEU A 49 15.21 2.18 -4.51
CA LEU A 49 14.23 1.94 -3.45
C LEU A 49 12.80 2.08 -3.94
N LEU A 50 12.53 3.08 -4.76
CA LEU A 50 11.21 3.27 -5.37
C LEU A 50 10.87 2.07 -6.26
N ALA A 51 11.79 1.62 -7.10
CA ALA A 51 11.62 0.43 -7.91
C ALA A 51 11.45 -0.83 -7.06
N LEU A 52 12.23 -0.99 -5.98
CA LEU A 52 12.11 -2.10 -5.04
C LEU A 52 10.72 -2.15 -4.39
N ALA A 53 10.22 -1.03 -3.86
CA ALA A 53 8.90 -0.96 -3.25
C ALA A 53 7.78 -1.17 -4.27
N GLY A 54 7.86 -0.56 -5.45
CA GLY A 54 6.85 -0.70 -6.50
C GLY A 54 6.78 -2.11 -7.07
N LEU A 55 7.92 -2.65 -7.51
CA LEU A 55 8.01 -3.99 -8.12
C LEU A 55 7.80 -5.10 -7.09
N GLY A 56 8.31 -4.95 -5.88
CA GLY A 56 8.09 -5.89 -4.78
C GLY A 56 6.62 -5.98 -4.41
N THR A 57 5.95 -4.85 -4.20
CA THR A 57 4.51 -4.83 -3.89
C THR A 57 3.68 -5.38 -5.05
N ALA A 58 3.96 -4.97 -6.29
CA ALA A 58 3.26 -5.49 -7.46
C ALA A 58 3.46 -7.01 -7.62
N GLY A 59 4.68 -7.50 -7.37
CA GLY A 59 5.00 -8.92 -7.40
C GLY A 59 4.28 -9.73 -6.32
N VAL A 60 4.29 -9.28 -5.07
CA VAL A 60 3.59 -9.96 -3.96
C VAL A 60 2.08 -10.00 -4.19
N TYR A 61 1.47 -8.87 -4.59
CA TYR A 61 0.03 -8.84 -4.91
C TYR A 61 -0.30 -9.66 -6.15
N GLY A 62 0.59 -9.68 -7.14
CA GLY A 62 0.44 -10.53 -8.32
C GLY A 62 0.49 -12.02 -7.96
N PHE A 63 1.38 -12.41 -7.05
CA PHE A 63 1.49 -13.78 -6.54
C PHE A 63 0.25 -14.19 -5.75
N ASP A 64 -0.22 -13.35 -4.83
CA ASP A 64 -1.44 -13.63 -4.04
C ASP A 64 -2.66 -13.83 -4.95
N ARG A 65 -2.83 -12.96 -5.95
CA ARG A 65 -3.89 -13.08 -6.96
C ARG A 65 -3.72 -14.32 -7.84
N TRP A 66 -2.49 -14.68 -8.19
CA TRP A 66 -2.22 -15.91 -8.92
C TRP A 66 -2.62 -17.15 -8.12
N ALA A 67 -2.18 -17.23 -6.86
CA ALA A 67 -2.43 -18.34 -5.96
C ALA A 67 -3.92 -18.51 -5.62
N THR A 68 -4.67 -17.41 -5.57
CA THR A 68 -6.11 -17.42 -5.21
C THR A 68 -7.06 -17.48 -6.40
N ARG A 69 -6.67 -16.97 -7.58
CA ARG A 69 -7.57 -16.78 -8.73
C ARG A 69 -7.09 -17.42 -10.03
N GLY A 70 -5.96 -18.14 -10.03
CA GLY A 70 -5.50 -18.96 -11.17
C GLY A 70 -4.93 -18.15 -12.35
N GLY A 71 -4.08 -17.16 -12.09
CA GLY A 71 -3.47 -16.30 -13.12
C GLY A 71 -2.29 -16.92 -13.89
N SER A 72 -1.61 -16.11 -14.71
CA SER A 72 -0.33 -16.49 -15.33
C SER A 72 0.87 -16.20 -14.39
N PRO A 73 1.83 -17.13 -14.24
CA PRO A 73 2.98 -16.95 -13.36
C PRO A 73 3.94 -15.83 -13.79
N ALA A 74 3.98 -15.51 -15.09
CA ALA A 74 4.88 -14.47 -15.62
C ALA A 74 4.54 -13.06 -15.09
N GLY A 75 3.28 -12.82 -14.70
CA GLY A 75 2.81 -11.51 -14.23
C GLY A 75 3.33 -11.09 -12.85
N TRP A 76 3.92 -12.01 -12.07
CA TRP A 76 4.40 -11.74 -10.71
C TRP A 76 5.84 -12.18 -10.45
N ILE A 77 6.33 -13.22 -11.13
CA ILE A 77 7.71 -13.72 -10.95
C ILE A 77 8.73 -12.65 -11.33
N LEU A 78 8.59 -12.02 -12.50
CA LEU A 78 9.57 -11.06 -13.00
C LEU A 78 9.71 -9.83 -12.08
N PRO A 79 8.63 -9.16 -11.65
CA PRO A 79 8.71 -8.09 -10.64
C PRO A 79 9.39 -8.54 -9.34
N CYS A 80 9.07 -9.72 -8.82
CA CYS A 80 9.69 -10.27 -7.62
C CYS A 80 11.20 -10.51 -7.78
N LEU A 81 11.64 -11.06 -8.92
CA LEU A 81 13.06 -11.31 -9.19
C LEU A 81 13.85 -10.00 -9.29
N VAL A 82 13.30 -9.01 -10.01
CA VAL A 82 13.94 -7.69 -10.13
C VAL A 82 14.01 -7.01 -8.76
N ALA A 83 12.94 -7.06 -7.97
CA ALA A 83 12.93 -6.56 -6.61
C ALA A 83 13.98 -7.28 -5.73
N GLY A 84 14.12 -8.61 -5.86
CA GLY A 84 15.14 -9.38 -5.16
C GLY A 84 16.56 -8.91 -5.47
N VAL A 85 16.89 -8.72 -6.75
CA VAL A 85 18.20 -8.20 -7.18
C VAL A 85 18.46 -6.80 -6.65
N LEU A 86 17.46 -5.91 -6.69
CA LEU A 86 17.56 -4.56 -6.13
C LEU A 86 17.72 -4.57 -4.60
N GLY A 87 17.06 -5.51 -3.92
CA GLY A 87 17.13 -5.70 -2.47
C GLY A 87 18.51 -6.12 -1.99
N LEU A 88 19.24 -6.96 -2.76
CA LEU A 88 20.60 -7.38 -2.42
C LEU A 88 21.64 -6.25 -2.43
N ARG A 89 21.31 -5.12 -3.05
CA ARG A 89 22.18 -3.93 -3.10
C ARG A 89 21.95 -2.98 -1.92
N GLN A 90 21.01 -3.30 -1.03
CA GLN A 90 20.64 -2.46 0.10
C GLN A 90 21.57 -2.71 1.30
N PRO A 91 21.72 -1.73 2.23
CA PRO A 91 22.49 -1.95 3.44
C PRO A 91 21.85 -3.03 4.34
N PRO A 92 22.63 -3.65 5.25
CA PRO A 92 22.17 -4.78 6.06
C PRO A 92 20.86 -4.53 6.82
N GLN A 93 20.67 -3.32 7.35
CA GLN A 93 19.46 -2.94 8.08
C GLN A 93 18.21 -2.96 7.20
N ALA A 94 18.33 -2.49 5.95
CA ALA A 94 17.25 -2.54 4.98
C ALA A 94 16.98 -3.98 4.52
N ILE A 95 18.02 -4.80 4.34
CA ILE A 95 17.87 -6.24 4.05
C ILE A 95 17.10 -6.94 5.17
N LEU A 96 17.38 -6.66 6.45
CA LEU A 96 16.63 -7.25 7.57
C LEU A 96 15.13 -6.93 7.51
N ILE A 97 14.77 -5.68 7.17
CA ILE A 97 13.37 -5.30 6.98
C ILE A 97 12.75 -6.08 5.82
N LEU A 98 13.43 -6.14 4.67
CA LEU A 98 12.94 -6.85 3.48
C LEU A 98 12.77 -8.35 3.75
N VAL A 99 13.73 -8.99 4.44
CA VAL A 99 13.64 -10.39 4.85
C VAL A 99 12.47 -10.61 5.80
N ALA A 100 12.26 -9.73 6.78
CA ALA A 100 11.12 -9.82 7.69
C ALA A 100 9.78 -9.66 6.95
N VAL A 101 9.68 -8.72 6.01
CA VAL A 101 8.48 -8.52 5.17
C VAL A 101 8.23 -9.74 4.28
N CYS A 102 9.27 -10.29 3.63
CA CYS A 102 9.17 -11.52 2.84
C CYS A 102 8.75 -12.71 3.71
N ALA A 103 9.29 -12.85 4.93
CA ALA A 103 8.90 -13.90 5.86
C ALA A 103 7.42 -13.77 6.24
N LEU A 104 6.93 -12.56 6.55
CA LEU A 104 5.51 -12.31 6.79
C LEU A 104 4.66 -12.70 5.58
N ALA A 105 5.09 -12.36 4.37
CA ALA A 105 4.40 -12.72 3.13
C ALA A 105 4.38 -14.23 2.84
N LEU A 106 5.40 -14.99 3.25
CA LEU A 106 5.40 -16.46 3.13
C LEU A 106 4.48 -17.12 4.16
N VAL A 107 4.44 -16.56 5.36
CA VAL A 107 3.60 -17.07 6.46
C VAL A 107 2.13 -16.67 6.28
N HIS A 108 1.82 -15.65 5.45
CA HIS A 108 0.48 -15.24 5.00
C HIS A 108 -0.42 -16.42 4.62
N VAL A 109 0.10 -17.37 3.83
CA VAL A 109 -0.68 -18.54 3.38
C VAL A 109 -1.20 -19.38 4.54
N ARG A 110 -0.47 -19.41 5.66
CA ARG A 110 -0.87 -20.13 6.88
C ARG A 110 -1.68 -19.27 7.85
N LEU A 111 -1.54 -17.95 7.81
CA LEU A 111 -2.23 -17.02 8.72
C LEU A 111 -3.54 -16.48 8.16
N ARG A 112 -3.85 -16.72 6.89
CA ARG A 112 -5.06 -16.22 6.23
C ARG A 112 -6.36 -16.69 6.89
N ASP A 113 -6.33 -17.84 7.56
CA ASP A 113 -7.50 -18.43 8.22
C ASP A 113 -7.68 -17.93 9.67
N LEU A 114 -6.74 -17.14 10.19
CA LEU A 114 -6.83 -16.55 11.52
C LEU A 114 -7.53 -15.18 11.45
N PRO A 115 -8.73 -15.03 12.06
CA PRO A 115 -9.39 -13.74 12.14
C PRO A 115 -8.48 -12.76 12.88
N TRP A 116 -8.42 -11.51 12.41
CA TRP A 116 -7.58 -10.41 12.95
C TRP A 116 -6.07 -10.46 12.72
N ALA A 117 -5.47 -11.64 12.51
CA ALA A 117 -4.03 -11.70 12.21
C ALA A 117 -3.73 -10.99 10.89
N LYS A 118 -4.62 -11.15 9.91
CA LYS A 118 -4.52 -10.57 8.56
C LYS A 118 -4.31 -9.06 8.52
N PRO A 119 -5.22 -8.23 9.07
CA PRO A 119 -5.02 -6.79 9.02
C PRO A 119 -3.75 -6.35 9.75
N VAL A 120 -3.34 -7.05 10.81
CA VAL A 120 -2.13 -6.71 11.57
C VAL A 120 -0.87 -6.97 10.74
N TYR A 121 -0.65 -8.18 10.21
CA TYR A 121 0.59 -8.45 9.48
C TYR A 121 0.66 -7.70 8.15
N ILE A 122 -0.48 -7.46 7.47
CA ILE A 122 -0.50 -6.65 6.24
C ILE A 122 -0.07 -5.21 6.57
N ALA A 123 -0.65 -4.61 7.62
CA ALA A 123 -0.25 -3.27 8.05
C ALA A 123 1.24 -3.23 8.43
N LEU A 124 1.74 -4.21 9.17
CA LEU A 124 3.16 -4.30 9.53
C LEU A 124 4.08 -4.44 8.31
N ALA A 125 3.70 -5.23 7.30
CA ALA A 125 4.47 -5.37 6.08
C ALA A 125 4.57 -4.03 5.33
N TRP A 126 3.44 -3.34 5.18
CA TRP A 126 3.40 -2.01 4.55
C TRP A 126 4.19 -0.96 5.33
N ILE A 127 4.04 -0.92 6.65
CA ILE A 127 4.80 -0.01 7.53
C ILE A 127 6.29 -0.32 7.43
N GLY A 128 6.70 -1.59 7.44
CA GLY A 128 8.10 -1.98 7.27
C GLY A 128 8.71 -1.40 5.99
N VAL A 129 8.00 -1.51 4.85
CA VAL A 129 8.46 -0.99 3.56
C VAL A 129 8.40 0.54 3.50
N VAL A 130 7.25 1.14 3.80
CA VAL A 130 6.98 2.56 3.56
C VAL A 130 7.59 3.46 4.63
N VAL A 131 7.68 2.99 5.87
CA VAL A 131 8.17 3.76 7.02
C VAL A 131 9.52 3.25 7.46
N GLY A 132 9.67 1.93 7.62
CA GLY A 132 10.89 1.29 8.12
C GLY A 132 12.10 1.46 7.20
N LEU A 133 11.96 1.20 5.89
CA LEU A 133 13.07 1.34 4.95
C LEU A 133 13.67 2.75 4.90
N PRO A 134 12.90 3.83 4.66
CA PRO A 134 13.50 5.14 4.60
C PRO A 134 14.01 5.59 5.99
N TRP A 135 13.50 5.05 7.10
CA TRP A 135 14.01 5.32 8.44
C TRP A 135 15.42 4.72 8.64
N VAL A 136 15.63 3.44 8.32
CA VAL A 136 16.96 2.81 8.48
C VAL A 136 18.00 3.39 7.52
N LEU A 137 17.58 3.87 6.35
CA LEU A 137 18.47 4.44 5.34
C LEU A 137 18.92 5.86 5.66
N ARG A 138 18.19 6.60 6.48
CA ARG A 138 18.61 7.91 6.99
C ARG A 138 19.85 7.81 7.89
N GLY A 139 20.16 6.63 8.43
CA GLY A 139 21.42 6.33 9.12
C GLY A 139 21.61 6.97 10.50
N SER A 140 20.89 8.02 10.88
CA SER A 140 20.99 8.68 12.20
C SER A 140 19.80 9.63 12.44
N ALA A 141 18.67 9.18 13.03
CA ALA A 141 17.61 10.12 13.44
C ALA A 141 16.64 9.53 14.48
N PRO A 142 16.01 10.38 15.33
CA PRO A 142 15.09 9.97 16.40
C PRO A 142 13.85 9.22 15.87
N ALA A 143 13.11 8.62 16.81
CA ALA A 143 12.09 7.60 16.59
C ALA A 143 11.15 7.84 15.38
N PRO A 144 10.69 6.77 14.71
CA PRO A 144 9.80 6.80 13.52
C PRO A 144 8.42 7.43 13.75
N VAL A 145 8.21 8.08 14.90
CA VAL A 145 6.97 8.76 15.30
C VAL A 145 6.56 9.81 14.26
N ALA A 146 7.52 10.48 13.59
CA ALA A 146 7.24 11.46 12.54
C ALA A 146 6.50 10.87 11.32
N LEU A 147 6.58 9.56 11.12
CA LEU A 147 5.84 8.81 10.10
C LEU A 147 4.57 8.14 10.65
N GLY A 148 4.21 8.45 11.90
CA GLY A 148 2.95 8.06 12.54
C GLY A 148 1.71 8.34 11.68
N PRO A 149 1.59 9.49 10.98
CA PRO A 149 0.47 9.75 10.09
C PRO A 149 0.37 8.72 8.95
N VAL A 150 1.50 8.34 8.37
CA VAL A 150 1.58 7.36 7.28
C VAL A 150 1.23 5.96 7.79
N ALA A 151 1.79 5.57 8.94
CA ALA A 151 1.50 4.28 9.56
C ALA A 151 0.02 4.14 9.95
N LEU A 152 -0.59 5.20 10.51
CA LEU A 152 -2.02 5.23 10.83
C LEU A 152 -2.88 5.20 9.57
N ALA A 153 -2.51 5.89 8.49
CA ALA A 153 -3.22 5.80 7.23
C ALA A 153 -3.16 4.38 6.62
N ILE A 154 -2.01 3.72 6.67
CA ILE A 154 -1.87 2.31 6.24
C ILE A 154 -2.77 1.41 7.08
N ALA A 155 -2.72 1.53 8.42
CA ALA A 155 -3.55 0.72 9.31
C ALA A 155 -5.05 0.95 9.05
N ALA A 156 -5.48 2.21 8.88
CA ALA A 156 -6.86 2.54 8.53
C ALA A 156 -7.29 1.94 7.19
N ASN A 157 -6.42 1.99 6.17
CA ASN A 157 -6.70 1.43 4.85
C ASN A 157 -6.90 -0.09 4.93
N VAL A 158 -5.99 -0.78 5.63
CA VAL A 158 -6.06 -2.23 5.80
C VAL A 158 -7.32 -2.64 6.56
N LEU A 159 -7.68 -1.95 7.64
CA LEU A 159 -8.94 -2.19 8.37
C LEU A 159 -10.17 -1.96 7.49
N ALA A 160 -10.15 -0.92 6.65
CA ALA A 160 -11.26 -0.61 5.75
C ALA A 160 -11.41 -1.65 4.63
N CYS A 161 -10.30 -2.12 4.04
CA CYS A 161 -10.33 -3.20 3.06
C CYS A 161 -10.83 -4.52 3.68
N ASP A 162 -10.36 -4.87 4.88
CA ASP A 162 -10.83 -6.06 5.63
C ASP A 162 -12.35 -6.02 5.90
N ALA A 163 -12.88 -4.84 6.25
CA ALA A 163 -14.32 -4.64 6.43
C ALA A 163 -15.12 -4.87 5.13
N VAL A 164 -14.54 -4.52 3.98
CA VAL A 164 -15.19 -4.66 2.66
C VAL A 164 -15.17 -6.11 2.18
N ASP A 165 -14.06 -6.81 2.39
CA ASP A 165 -13.77 -8.16 1.90
C ASP A 165 -14.53 -9.29 2.63
N ARG A 166 -15.47 -8.94 3.53
CA ARG A 166 -16.27 -9.85 4.36
C ARG A 166 -15.44 -10.68 5.35
N GLU A 167 -14.16 -10.39 5.50
CA GLU A 167 -13.31 -11.03 6.49
C GLU A 167 -13.66 -10.60 7.91
N ALA A 168 -14.13 -9.37 8.09
CA ALA A 168 -14.79 -8.93 9.32
C ALA A 168 -16.03 -9.78 9.67
N GLU A 169 -16.79 -10.23 8.67
CA GLU A 169 -17.94 -11.13 8.87
C GLU A 169 -17.47 -12.52 9.34
N ALA A 170 -16.36 -13.02 8.80
CA ALA A 170 -15.70 -14.25 9.27
C ALA A 170 -15.14 -14.12 10.70
N ALA A 171 -14.70 -12.93 11.10
CA ALA A 171 -14.29 -12.60 12.47
C ALA A 171 -15.45 -12.32 13.44
N GLN A 172 -16.71 -12.53 13.01
CA GLN A 172 -17.94 -12.29 13.79
C GLN A 172 -18.13 -10.83 14.22
N ILE A 173 -17.61 -9.87 13.46
CA ILE A 173 -17.72 -8.44 13.77
C ILE A 173 -18.48 -7.74 12.67
N ALA A 174 -19.41 -6.88 13.07
CA ALA A 174 -20.17 -6.08 12.13
C ALA A 174 -19.21 -5.20 11.29
N PRO A 175 -19.17 -5.35 9.96
CA PRO A 175 -18.22 -4.62 9.10
C PRO A 175 -18.29 -3.10 9.27
N LYS A 176 -19.49 -2.58 9.54
CA LYS A 176 -19.71 -1.15 9.83
C LYS A 176 -18.95 -0.67 11.08
N LYS A 177 -18.74 -1.53 12.09
CA LYS A 177 -17.93 -1.19 13.27
C LYS A 177 -16.45 -1.08 12.89
N VAL A 178 -15.91 -2.03 12.12
CA VAL A 178 -14.52 -1.97 11.63
C VAL A 178 -14.29 -0.74 10.77
N TRP A 179 -15.26 -0.36 9.93
CA TRP A 179 -15.22 0.88 9.15
C TRP A 179 -15.14 2.15 10.01
N TRP A 180 -15.89 2.19 11.12
CA TRP A 180 -15.79 3.30 12.08
C TRP A 180 -14.43 3.34 12.78
N ILE A 181 -13.86 2.19 13.11
CA ILE A 181 -12.50 2.11 13.67
C ILE A 181 -11.50 2.64 12.63
N ALA A 182 -11.60 2.22 11.37
CA ALA A 182 -10.75 2.74 10.29
C ALA A 182 -10.83 4.27 10.16
N ARG A 183 -12.04 4.86 10.25
CA ARG A 183 -12.22 6.32 10.27
C ARG A 183 -11.51 6.96 11.46
N ALA A 184 -11.68 6.41 12.65
CA ALA A 184 -11.05 6.94 13.86
C ALA A 184 -9.52 6.90 13.75
N VAL A 185 -8.96 5.81 13.23
CA VAL A 185 -7.53 5.65 12.98
C VAL A 185 -7.04 6.66 11.94
N ALA A 186 -7.77 6.88 10.83
CA ALA A 186 -7.43 7.89 9.84
C ALA A 186 -7.50 9.31 10.43
N ALA A 187 -8.54 9.64 11.20
CA ALA A 187 -8.66 10.94 11.88
C ALA A 187 -7.52 11.16 12.88
N ALA A 188 -7.12 10.12 13.63
CA ALA A 188 -5.94 10.17 14.49
C ALA A 188 -4.67 10.43 13.69
N GLY A 189 -4.52 9.83 12.50
CA GLY A 189 -3.41 10.10 11.59
C GLY A 189 -3.32 11.58 11.18
N VAL A 190 -4.47 12.21 10.87
CA VAL A 190 -4.54 13.65 10.58
C VAL A 190 -4.12 14.47 11.80
N ALA A 191 -4.65 14.16 12.98
CA ALA A 191 -4.34 14.87 14.22
C ALA A 191 -2.84 14.77 14.58
N VAL A 192 -2.26 13.56 14.46
CA VAL A 192 -0.83 13.32 14.69
C VAL A 192 0.02 14.14 13.71
N ALA A 193 -0.36 14.22 12.42
CA ALA A 193 0.39 15.01 11.45
C ALA A 193 0.50 16.48 11.85
N PHE A 194 -0.60 17.08 12.30
CA PHE A 194 -0.60 18.47 12.80
C PHE A 194 0.16 18.61 14.12
N ALA A 195 -0.07 17.71 15.08
CA ALA A 195 0.60 17.75 16.39
C ALA A 195 2.13 17.65 16.29
N MET A 196 2.63 16.98 15.24
CA MET A 196 4.05 16.80 14.98
C MET A 196 4.67 17.85 14.07
N GLY A 197 3.89 18.85 13.62
CA GLY A 197 4.37 19.84 12.64
C GLY A 197 4.63 19.27 11.25
N ALA A 198 4.14 18.06 10.95
CA ALA A 198 4.27 17.38 9.66
C ALA A 198 2.99 17.59 8.82
N ALA A 199 2.50 18.82 8.75
CA ALA A 199 1.22 19.16 8.10
C ALA A 199 1.07 18.62 6.66
N PRO A 200 2.12 18.61 5.80
CA PRO A 200 2.01 17.98 4.47
C PRO A 200 1.64 16.50 4.52
N LEU A 201 2.07 15.74 5.53
CA LEU A 201 1.71 14.33 5.67
C LEU A 201 0.24 14.11 6.07
N ALA A 202 -0.47 15.16 6.54
CA ALA A 202 -1.88 15.07 6.88
C ALA A 202 -2.77 14.76 5.67
N THR A 203 -2.31 15.03 4.44
CA THR A 203 -3.06 14.73 3.22
C THR A 203 -3.26 13.24 3.00
N ILE A 204 -2.33 12.39 3.47
CA ILE A 204 -2.43 10.93 3.32
C ILE A 204 -3.64 10.37 4.11
N PRO A 205 -3.68 10.49 5.45
CA PRO A 205 -4.84 10.07 6.22
C PRO A 205 -6.08 10.94 5.94
N GLY A 206 -5.92 12.21 5.52
CA GLY A 206 -7.04 13.10 5.17
C GLY A 206 -7.80 12.65 3.93
N CYS A 207 -7.11 12.33 2.83
CA CYS A 207 -7.73 11.77 1.64
C CYS A 207 -8.40 10.43 1.94
N LEU A 208 -7.75 9.56 2.73
CA LEU A 208 -8.35 8.31 3.17
C LEU A 208 -9.61 8.55 4.01
N LEU A 209 -9.58 9.49 4.96
CA LEU A 209 -10.74 9.83 5.78
C LEU A 209 -11.93 10.30 4.93
N LEU A 210 -11.67 11.09 3.87
CA LEU A 210 -12.70 11.48 2.90
C LEU A 210 -13.32 10.27 2.18
N ALA A 211 -12.50 9.31 1.75
CA ALA A 211 -12.98 8.06 1.18
C ALA A 211 -13.79 7.21 2.18
N LEU A 212 -13.48 7.33 3.48
CA LEU A 212 -14.16 6.59 4.54
C LEU A 212 -15.47 7.23 5.03
N VAL A 213 -15.83 8.46 4.62
CA VAL A 213 -17.02 9.17 5.16
C VAL A 213 -18.29 8.34 5.04
N ARG A 214 -18.49 7.67 3.90
CA ARG A 214 -19.67 6.82 3.65
C ARG A 214 -19.26 5.37 3.52
N TRP A 215 -20.06 4.49 4.12
CA TRP A 215 -19.96 3.06 3.84
C TRP A 215 -20.25 2.81 2.35
N PRO A 216 -19.43 2.02 1.64
CA PRO A 216 -19.55 1.88 0.19
C PRO A 216 -20.86 1.17 -0.20
N ALA A 217 -21.54 1.71 -1.21
CA ALA A 217 -22.72 1.10 -1.79
C ALA A 217 -22.37 -0.15 -2.62
N ASP A 218 -21.23 -0.11 -3.34
CA ASP A 218 -20.66 -1.28 -4.03
C ASP A 218 -19.29 -1.63 -3.43
N ARG A 219 -19.22 -2.80 -2.77
CA ARG A 219 -18.00 -3.31 -2.14
C ARG A 219 -16.92 -3.68 -3.17
N ARG A 220 -17.29 -4.01 -4.42
CA ARG A 220 -16.35 -4.47 -5.47
C ARG A 220 -15.33 -3.43 -5.90
N PHE A 221 -15.63 -2.15 -5.65
CA PHE A 221 -14.77 -1.03 -6.01
C PHE A 221 -14.16 -0.33 -4.79
N ALA A 222 -14.63 -0.64 -3.58
CA ALA A 222 -14.26 0.11 -2.39
C ALA A 222 -12.76 0.06 -2.11
N GLU A 223 -12.12 -1.10 -2.20
CA GLU A 223 -10.66 -1.23 -2.04
C GLU A 223 -9.88 -0.30 -2.98
N ARG A 224 -10.33 -0.15 -4.23
CA ARG A 224 -9.67 0.69 -5.23
C ARG A 224 -9.78 2.17 -4.88
N VAL A 225 -10.94 2.57 -4.36
CA VAL A 225 -11.16 3.94 -3.89
C VAL A 225 -10.28 4.23 -2.67
N LEU A 226 -10.13 3.27 -1.77
CA LEU A 226 -9.30 3.39 -0.57
C LEU A 226 -7.79 3.49 -0.93
N ASP A 227 -7.28 2.57 -1.75
CA ASP A 227 -5.91 2.62 -2.24
C ASP A 227 -5.65 3.89 -3.07
N GLY A 228 -6.62 4.29 -3.90
CA GLY A 228 -6.54 5.53 -4.66
C GLY A 228 -6.50 6.78 -3.78
N ALA A 229 -7.23 6.78 -2.67
CA ALA A 229 -7.17 7.87 -1.70
C ALA A 229 -5.79 7.96 -1.02
N LEU A 230 -5.16 6.82 -0.69
CA LEU A 230 -3.78 6.80 -0.22
C LEU A 230 -2.80 7.35 -1.25
N LEU A 231 -2.93 6.93 -2.51
CA LEU A 231 -2.08 7.41 -3.61
C LEU A 231 -2.22 8.93 -3.80
N VAL A 232 -3.45 9.43 -3.92
CA VAL A 232 -3.73 10.88 -4.09
C VAL A 232 -3.19 11.66 -2.89
N GLY A 233 -3.43 11.18 -1.67
CA GLY A 233 -2.92 11.81 -0.45
C GLY A 233 -1.39 11.84 -0.39
N ALA A 234 -0.72 10.76 -0.83
CA ALA A 234 0.74 10.69 -0.87
C ALA A 234 1.34 11.62 -1.93
N LEU A 235 0.74 11.69 -3.12
CA LEU A 235 1.15 12.63 -4.17
C LEU A 235 0.97 14.08 -3.72
N ALA A 236 -0.15 14.41 -3.07
CA ALA A 236 -0.37 15.73 -2.50
C ALA A 236 0.69 16.08 -1.44
N ALA A 237 1.05 15.13 -0.57
CA ALA A 237 2.11 15.33 0.42
C ALA A 237 3.46 15.63 -0.26
N ILE A 238 3.82 14.87 -1.30
CA ILE A 238 5.06 15.07 -2.08
C ILE A 238 5.11 16.47 -2.69
N VAL A 239 4.00 16.94 -3.28
CA VAL A 239 3.90 18.28 -3.88
C VAL A 239 4.05 19.36 -2.81
N LEU A 240 3.34 19.23 -1.69
CA LEU A 240 3.38 20.20 -0.59
C LEU A 240 4.75 20.29 0.12
N MET A 241 5.52 19.20 0.14
CA MET A 241 6.91 19.20 0.65
C MET A 241 7.94 19.66 -0.38
N GLY A 242 7.52 20.03 -1.60
CA GLY A 242 8.39 20.48 -2.68
C GLY A 242 8.18 21.90 -3.16
N GLY A 243 7.24 22.62 -2.56
CA GLY A 243 7.18 24.08 -2.63
C GLY A 243 8.10 24.74 -1.60
#